data_AF-A0A242KW03-F1
#
_entry.id   AF-A0A242KW03-F1
#
_cell.length_a   1.000
_cell.length_b   1.000
_cell.length_c   1.000
_cell.angle_alpha   90.00
_cell.angle_beta   90.00
_cell.angle_gamma   90.00
#
_symmetry.space_group_name_H-M   'P 1'
#
loop_
_entity.id
_entity.type
_entity.pdbx_description
1 polymer ?
#
loop_
_entity_poly.entity_id
_entity_poly.type
_entity_poly.pdbx_seq_one_letter_code
_entity_poly.pdbx_strand_id
1 'polypeptide(L)'
;MSKELEEVRVMVKKTYGQFHEINSYFLQKHAQTLRFSAVTFEDVAVSFTLYMDMLFHYYQPVKQVLFLLEGNYLVVQSIRLQAQELLSDHYNLLFLPLKELTQERLNDAQIDLIVTNYRPYLLDYALETEYILMNSITTVQDWTRVKHQLNPLIDRIVF
;
A
#
# COMPACT_ATOMS: atom_id res chain seq x y z
N MET A 1 -7.06 -10.35 -36.52
CA MET A 1 -6.62 -9.73 -35.25
C MET A 1 -6.98 -8.26 -35.34
N SER A 2 -7.77 -7.71 -34.41
CA SER A 2 -8.24 -6.31 -34.51
C SER A 2 -7.09 -5.34 -34.23
N LYS A 3 -7.08 -4.20 -34.92
CA LYS A 3 -6.07 -3.14 -34.77
C LYS A 3 -5.99 -2.62 -33.33
N GLU A 4 -7.14 -2.53 -32.66
CA GLU A 4 -7.26 -2.08 -31.27
C GLU A 4 -6.51 -2.98 -30.28
N LEU A 5 -6.57 -4.31 -30.44
CA LEU A 5 -5.86 -5.24 -29.56
C LEU A 5 -4.34 -5.06 -29.66
N GLU A 6 -3.84 -4.79 -30.86
CA GLU A 6 -2.42 -4.55 -31.06
C GLU A 6 -1.96 -3.21 -30.46
N GLU A 7 -2.78 -2.15 -30.58
CA GLU A 7 -2.51 -0.87 -29.94
C GLU A 7 -2.46 -1.00 -28.41
N VAL A 8 -3.38 -1.77 -27.80
CA VAL A 8 -3.38 -2.02 -26.35
C VAL A 8 -2.15 -2.81 -25.92
N ARG A 9 -1.74 -3.85 -26.67
CA ARG A 9 -0.51 -4.61 -26.38
C ARG A 9 0.72 -3.70 -26.38
N VAL A 10 0.86 -2.87 -27.42
CA VAL A 10 1.98 -1.94 -27.55
C VAL A 10 1.99 -0.95 -26.38
N MET A 11 0.82 -0.40 -26.02
CA MET A 11 0.69 0.51 -24.90
C MET A 11 1.09 -0.16 -23.58
N VAL A 12 0.57 -1.37 -23.30
CA VAL A 12 0.87 -2.07 -22.03
C VAL A 12 2.34 -2.45 -21.92
N LYS A 13 2.97 -2.93 -22.99
CA LYS A 13 4.41 -3.22 -22.98
C LYS A 13 5.26 -1.97 -22.79
N LYS A 14 4.83 -0.83 -23.32
CA LYS A 14 5.55 0.44 -23.18
C LYS A 14 5.41 1.03 -21.78
N THR A 15 4.19 1.03 -21.23
CA THR A 15 3.86 1.70 -19.96
C THR A 15 4.15 0.80 -18.75
N TYR A 16 3.92 -0.51 -18.88
CA TYR A 16 3.95 -1.48 -17.78
C TYR A 16 4.87 -2.67 -18.10
N GLY A 17 5.89 -2.49 -18.94
CA GLY A 17 6.68 -3.59 -19.52
C GLY A 17 7.17 -4.63 -18.50
N GLN A 18 7.76 -4.17 -17.40
CA GLN A 18 8.25 -5.06 -16.34
C GLN A 18 7.13 -5.83 -15.63
N PHE A 19 5.98 -5.18 -15.37
CA PHE A 19 4.81 -5.86 -14.78
C PHE A 19 4.21 -6.85 -15.75
N HIS A 20 4.13 -6.49 -17.02
CA HIS A 20 3.69 -7.39 -18.06
C HIS A 20 4.57 -8.65 -18.11
N GLU A 21 5.89 -8.53 -17.98
CA GLU A 21 6.81 -9.67 -17.92
C GLU A 21 6.60 -10.54 -16.68
N ILE A 22 6.54 -9.93 -15.49
CA ILE A 22 6.30 -10.65 -14.22
C ILE A 22 4.97 -11.41 -14.27
N ASN A 23 3.92 -10.74 -14.74
CA ASN A 23 2.59 -11.31 -14.86
C ASN A 23 2.53 -12.41 -15.91
N SER A 24 3.19 -12.23 -17.05
CA SER A 24 3.31 -13.26 -18.09
C SER A 24 4.00 -14.49 -17.53
N TYR A 25 5.10 -14.32 -16.80
CA TYR A 25 5.80 -15.44 -16.16
C TYR A 25 4.91 -16.18 -15.14
N PHE A 26 4.19 -15.43 -14.29
CA PHE A 26 3.23 -15.99 -13.36
C PHE A 26 2.16 -16.82 -14.08
N LEU A 27 1.52 -16.26 -15.10
CA LEU A 27 0.49 -16.95 -15.89
C LEU A 27 1.05 -18.19 -16.60
N GLN A 28 2.28 -18.11 -17.11
CA GLN A 28 2.93 -19.23 -17.78
C GLN A 28 3.22 -20.38 -16.81
N LYS A 29 3.68 -20.08 -15.58
CA LYS A 29 3.88 -21.07 -14.52
C LYS A 29 2.60 -21.83 -14.18
N HIS A 30 1.44 -21.20 -14.35
CA HIS A 30 0.12 -21.79 -14.09
C HIS A 30 -0.63 -22.22 -15.37
N ALA A 31 -0.01 -22.10 -16.54
CA ALA A 31 -0.69 -22.30 -17.82
C ALA A 31 -1.19 -23.74 -18.03
N GLN A 32 -0.50 -24.75 -17.48
CA GLN A 32 -0.94 -26.14 -17.57
C GLN A 32 -2.24 -26.39 -16.79
N THR A 33 -2.39 -25.75 -15.62
CA THR A 33 -3.61 -25.84 -14.79
C THR A 33 -4.76 -25.05 -15.41
N LEU A 34 -4.46 -23.85 -15.93
CA LEU A 34 -5.46 -22.92 -16.46
C LEU A 34 -5.81 -23.17 -17.94
N ARG A 35 -5.06 -24.06 -18.62
CA ARG A 35 -5.24 -24.47 -20.02
C ARG A 35 -5.33 -23.28 -20.98
N PHE A 36 -4.43 -22.31 -20.81
CA PHE A 36 -4.40 -21.15 -21.69
C PHE A 36 -4.06 -21.55 -23.15
N SER A 37 -4.79 -20.96 -24.10
CA SER A 37 -4.42 -21.06 -25.51
C SER A 37 -3.17 -20.22 -25.76
N ALA A 38 -2.19 -20.80 -26.46
CA ALA A 38 -1.00 -20.08 -26.88
C ALA A 38 -1.33 -18.86 -27.77
N VAL A 39 -2.46 -18.93 -28.50
CA VAL A 39 -2.90 -17.86 -29.41
C VAL A 39 -3.43 -16.65 -28.65
N THR A 40 -4.05 -16.84 -27.47
CA THR A 40 -4.67 -15.77 -26.68
C THR A 40 -3.85 -15.38 -25.45
N PHE A 41 -2.74 -16.08 -25.19
CA PHE A 41 -1.95 -15.91 -23.97
C PHE A 41 -1.51 -14.45 -23.76
N GLU A 42 -1.04 -13.82 -24.84
CA GLU A 42 -0.60 -12.42 -24.82
C GLU A 42 -1.73 -11.47 -24.41
N ASP A 43 -2.93 -11.65 -24.99
CA ASP A 43 -4.09 -10.80 -24.67
C ASP A 43 -4.53 -10.98 -23.22
N VAL A 44 -4.44 -12.21 -22.71
CA VAL A 44 -4.71 -12.52 -21.30
C VAL A 44 -3.68 -11.85 -20.40
N ALA A 45 -2.38 -11.91 -20.73
CA ALA A 45 -1.32 -11.29 -19.95
C ALA A 45 -1.43 -9.75 -19.90
N VAL A 46 -1.75 -9.14 -21.03
CA VAL A 46 -2.04 -7.70 -21.14
C VAL A 46 -3.25 -7.32 -20.28
N SER A 47 -4.37 -8.03 -20.43
CA SER A 47 -5.58 -7.75 -19.65
C SER A 47 -5.37 -7.95 -18.16
N PHE A 48 -4.64 -9.00 -17.78
CA PHE A 48 -4.29 -9.28 -16.39
C PHE A 48 -3.39 -8.19 -15.80
N THR A 49 -2.46 -7.65 -16.58
CA THR A 49 -1.58 -6.56 -16.15
C THR A 49 -2.37 -5.29 -15.86
N LEU A 50 -3.28 -4.90 -16.76
CA LEU A 50 -4.17 -3.75 -16.52
C LEU A 50 -5.11 -3.99 -15.33
N TYR A 51 -5.63 -5.21 -15.19
CA TYR A 51 -6.51 -5.55 -14.08
C TYR A 51 -5.79 -5.50 -12.73
N MET A 52 -4.56 -6.02 -12.66
CA MET A 52 -3.73 -5.94 -11.47
C MET A 52 -3.40 -4.50 -11.10
N ASP A 53 -3.06 -3.66 -12.08
CA ASP A 53 -2.83 -2.22 -11.86
C ASP A 53 -4.05 -1.55 -11.22
N MET A 54 -5.25 -1.78 -11.75
CA MET A 54 -6.48 -1.25 -11.17
C MET A 54 -6.75 -1.79 -9.76
N LEU A 55 -6.53 -3.09 -9.54
CA LEU A 55 -6.74 -3.72 -8.24
C LEU A 55 -5.82 -3.14 -7.16
N PHE A 56 -4.56 -2.85 -7.49
CA PHE A 56 -3.60 -2.34 -6.52
C PHE A 56 -3.75 -0.85 -6.22
N HIS A 57 -4.27 -0.06 -7.16
CA HIS A 57 -4.40 1.38 -7.00
C HIS A 57 -5.81 1.85 -6.57
N TYR A 58 -6.87 1.15 -6.98
CA TYR A 58 -8.24 1.65 -6.81
C TYR A 58 -9.17 0.73 -6.02
N TYR A 59 -8.97 -0.58 -6.07
CA TYR A 59 -9.88 -1.54 -5.41
C TYR A 59 -9.29 -2.18 -4.15
N GLN A 60 -8.16 -1.69 -3.65
CA GLN A 60 -7.66 -2.12 -2.33
C GLN A 60 -8.65 -1.69 -1.24
N PRO A 61 -8.92 -2.53 -0.24
CA PRO A 61 -9.63 -2.10 0.96
C PRO A 61 -8.93 -0.89 1.58
N VAL A 62 -9.68 0.15 1.90
CA VAL A 62 -9.13 1.34 2.55
C VAL A 62 -8.67 0.96 3.95
N LYS A 63 -7.35 0.98 4.16
CA LYS A 63 -6.76 0.64 5.46
C LYS A 63 -6.92 1.79 6.46
N GLN A 64 -7.09 1.45 7.73
CA GLN A 64 -7.16 2.37 8.85
C GLN A 64 -5.76 2.50 9.48
N VAL A 65 -5.23 3.72 9.49
CA VAL A 65 -3.90 4.04 10.01
C VAL A 65 -4.03 4.92 11.24
N LEU A 66 -3.63 4.39 12.40
CA LEU A 66 -3.68 5.09 13.66
C LEU A 66 -2.35 5.79 13.94
N PHE A 67 -2.38 7.11 14.07
CA PHE A 67 -1.26 7.93 14.49
C PHE A 67 -1.32 8.24 15.99
N LEU A 68 -0.29 7.77 16.70
CA LEU A 68 -0.04 8.05 18.12
C LEU A 68 1.21 8.91 18.23
N LEU A 69 1.02 10.23 18.24
CA LEU A 69 2.12 11.19 18.16
C LEU A 69 2.28 11.95 19.48
N GLU A 70 3.51 12.06 19.94
CA GLU A 70 3.88 12.77 21.17
C GLU A 70 5.04 13.73 20.96
N GLY A 71 5.06 14.79 21.75
CA GLY A 71 6.16 15.74 21.82
C GLY A 71 5.74 17.17 21.50
N ASN A 72 6.65 17.95 20.91
CA ASN A 72 6.41 19.35 20.61
C ASN A 72 5.20 19.52 19.67
N TYR A 73 4.31 20.45 20.00
CA TYR A 73 3.07 20.70 19.25
C TYR A 73 3.32 20.94 17.75
N LEU A 74 4.27 21.81 17.38
CA LEU A 74 4.54 22.13 15.97
C LEU A 74 5.12 20.94 15.22
N VAL A 75 5.95 20.14 15.87
CA VAL A 75 6.49 18.90 15.29
C VAL A 75 5.36 17.90 15.04
N VAL A 76 4.48 17.67 16.02
CA VAL A 76 3.32 16.79 15.87
C VAL A 76 2.40 17.27 14.75
N GLN A 77 2.08 18.57 14.68
CA GLN A 77 1.25 19.12 13.61
C GLN A 77 1.90 18.97 12.23
N SER A 78 3.22 19.17 12.13
CA SER A 78 3.97 18.93 10.89
C SER A 78 3.82 17.49 10.39
N ILE A 79 3.96 16.51 11.30
CA ILE A 79 3.77 15.09 10.96
C ILE A 79 2.33 14.81 10.51
N ARG A 80 1.32 15.40 11.17
CA ARG A 80 -0.09 15.24 10.78
C ARG A 80 -0.36 15.74 9.38
N LEU A 81 0.14 16.93 9.04
CA LEU A 81 -0.02 17.53 7.71
C LEU A 81 0.65 16.66 6.64
N GLN A 82 1.89 16.22 6.89
CA GLN A 82 2.60 15.30 5.98
C GLN A 82 1.85 13.98 5.80
N ALA A 83 1.31 13.40 6.87
CA ALA A 83 0.52 12.17 6.77
C ALA A 83 -0.73 12.38 5.90
N GLN A 84 -1.46 13.48 6.09
CA GLN A 84 -2.60 13.82 5.26
C GLN A 84 -2.20 13.94 3.78
N GLU A 85 -1.22 14.79 3.46
CA GLU A 85 -0.75 15.00 2.08
C GLU A 85 -0.27 13.72 1.39
N LEU A 86 0.36 12.81 2.14
CA LEU A 86 0.98 11.62 1.56
C LEU A 86 0.05 10.41 1.48
N LEU A 87 -1.01 10.36 2.31
CA LEU A 87 -1.76 9.12 2.57
C LEU A 87 -3.29 9.28 2.50
N SER A 88 -3.87 10.48 2.64
CA SER A 88 -5.34 10.62 2.81
C SER A 88 -6.16 10.16 1.61
N ASP A 89 -5.56 10.13 0.42
CA ASP A 89 -6.25 9.73 -0.81
C ASP A 89 -6.52 8.22 -0.87
N HIS A 90 -5.77 7.43 -0.10
CA HIS A 90 -5.82 5.96 -0.16
C HIS A 90 -6.07 5.28 1.19
N TYR A 91 -5.95 6.02 2.29
CA TYR A 91 -6.00 5.49 3.65
C TYR A 91 -6.84 6.36 4.57
N ASN A 92 -7.54 5.72 5.51
CA ASN A 92 -8.25 6.42 6.56
C ASN A 92 -7.28 6.71 7.71
N LEU A 93 -7.04 7.99 7.98
CA LEU A 93 -6.08 8.42 9.00
C LEU A 93 -6.80 8.78 10.29
N LEU A 94 -6.44 8.12 11.38
CA LEU A 94 -6.95 8.38 12.71
C LEU A 94 -5.85 9.01 13.56
N PHE A 95 -6.12 10.17 14.13
CA PHE A 95 -5.17 10.86 15.02
C PHE A 95 -5.74 10.89 16.43
N LEU A 96 -5.26 10.01 17.29
CA LEU A 96 -5.77 9.89 18.65
C LEU A 96 -4.80 10.54 19.65
N PRO A 97 -5.26 11.48 20.48
CA PRO A 97 -4.49 11.93 21.64
C PRO A 97 -4.32 10.78 22.64
N LEU A 98 -3.18 10.71 23.30
CA LEU A 98 -2.85 9.60 24.19
C LEU A 98 -3.76 9.40 25.37
N LYS A 99 -4.26 10.51 25.93
CA LYS A 99 -5.24 10.48 27.01
C LYS A 99 -6.56 9.77 26.62
N GLU A 100 -6.78 9.54 25.32
CA GLU A 100 -7.96 8.86 24.77
C GLU A 100 -7.64 7.44 24.28
N LEU A 101 -6.36 7.03 24.36
CA LEU A 101 -5.92 5.69 23.99
C LEU A 101 -6.41 4.69 25.05
N THR A 102 -7.21 3.73 24.60
CA THR A 102 -7.68 2.62 25.41
C THR A 102 -7.58 1.35 24.58
N GLN A 103 -7.42 0.21 25.26
CA GLN A 103 -7.34 -1.08 24.57
C GLN A 103 -8.64 -1.41 23.84
N GLU A 104 -9.79 -0.99 24.38
CA GLU A 104 -11.10 -1.09 23.74
C GLU A 104 -11.11 -0.34 22.39
N ARG A 105 -10.64 0.92 22.34
CA ARG A 105 -10.57 1.67 21.08
C ARG A 105 -9.59 1.11 20.06
N LEU A 106 -8.50 0.49 20.52
CA LEU A 106 -7.56 -0.20 19.65
C LEU A 106 -8.18 -1.46 19.03
N ASN A 107 -9.09 -2.13 19.74
CA ASN A 107 -9.76 -3.33 19.28
C ASN A 107 -11.02 -3.05 18.44
N ASP A 108 -11.74 -1.96 18.76
CA ASP A 108 -12.98 -1.57 18.07
C ASP A 108 -12.73 -0.94 16.70
N ALA A 109 -11.66 -0.15 16.58
CA ALA A 109 -11.20 0.31 15.30
C ALA A 109 -10.40 -0.85 14.68
N GLN A 110 -10.84 -1.39 13.54
CA GLN A 110 -10.02 -2.34 12.76
C GLN A 110 -8.77 -1.61 12.25
N ILE A 111 -7.78 -1.39 13.11
CA ILE A 111 -6.54 -0.70 12.79
C ILE A 111 -5.64 -1.67 12.02
N ASP A 112 -5.26 -1.28 10.82
CA ASP A 112 -4.34 -2.06 9.98
C ASP A 112 -2.88 -1.72 10.28
N LEU A 113 -2.60 -0.48 10.69
CA LEU A 113 -1.25 -0.03 11.02
C LEU A 113 -1.25 1.07 12.09
N ILE A 114 -0.37 0.94 13.08
CA ILE A 114 -0.08 1.98 14.05
C ILE A 114 1.22 2.71 13.66
N VAL A 115 1.17 4.04 13.59
CA VAL A 115 2.34 4.89 13.36
C VAL A 115 2.58 5.74 14.61
N THR A 116 3.75 5.60 15.22
CA THR A 116 4.11 6.33 16.45
C THR A 116 5.51 6.92 16.35
N ASN A 117 5.74 8.05 17.01
CA ASN A 117 7.08 8.62 17.21
C ASN A 117 7.61 8.44 18.64
N TYR A 118 6.93 7.62 19.45
CA TYR A 118 7.22 7.46 20.86
C TYR A 118 7.14 6.00 21.29
N ARG A 119 8.30 5.49 21.71
CA ARG A 119 8.55 4.06 21.95
C ARG A 119 7.77 3.47 23.14
N PRO A 120 7.60 4.17 24.28
CA PRO A 120 6.87 3.60 25.42
C PRO A 120 5.46 3.09 25.08
N TYR A 121 4.78 3.64 24.08
CA TYR A 121 3.44 3.16 23.64
C TYR A 121 3.45 1.72 23.13
N LEU A 122 4.60 1.23 22.67
CA LEU A 122 4.77 -0.15 22.21
C LEU A 122 4.97 -1.13 23.37
N LEU A 123 5.29 -0.62 24.56
CA LEU A 123 5.56 -1.41 25.76
C LEU A 123 4.35 -1.42 26.69
N ASP A 124 3.65 -0.29 26.79
CA ASP A 124 2.51 -0.11 27.71
C ASP A 124 1.22 -0.78 27.19
N TYR A 125 1.13 -0.99 25.88
CA TYR A 125 0.02 -1.69 25.23
C TYR A 125 0.57 -2.95 24.57
N ALA A 126 -0.04 -4.11 24.86
CA ALA A 126 0.23 -5.35 24.13
C ALA A 126 -0.39 -5.24 22.73
N LEU A 127 0.23 -4.43 21.87
CA LEU A 127 -0.24 -4.20 20.51
C LEU A 127 -0.07 -5.47 19.70
N GLU A 128 -1.18 -6.15 19.41
CA GLU A 128 -1.20 -7.27 18.43
C GLU A 128 -1.12 -6.74 16.99
N THR A 129 -1.43 -5.47 16.80
CA THR A 129 -1.43 -4.76 15.52
C THR A 129 -0.01 -4.37 15.10
N GLU A 130 0.27 -4.47 13.79
CA GLU A 130 1.52 -4.01 13.21
C GLU A 130 1.76 -2.53 13.50
N TYR A 131 3.03 -2.16 13.72
CA TYR A 131 3.39 -0.78 14.03
C TYR A 131 4.69 -0.33 13.37
N ILE A 132 4.80 0.98 13.20
CA ILE A 132 6.01 1.68 12.77
C ILE A 132 6.38 2.74 13.80
N LEU A 133 7.60 2.61 14.33
CA LEU A 133 8.25 3.67 15.08
C LEU A 133 9.00 4.60 14.12
N MET A 134 8.57 5.85 14.06
CA MET A 134 9.21 6.96 13.35
C MET A 134 10.15 7.71 14.29
N ASN A 135 11.08 8.44 13.69
CA ASN A 135 11.83 9.46 14.41
C ASN A 135 10.92 10.62 14.84
N SER A 136 11.25 11.29 15.96
CA SER A 136 10.50 12.48 16.41
C SER A 136 10.55 13.62 15.39
N ILE A 137 11.65 13.74 14.65
CA ILE A 137 11.74 14.56 13.43
C ILE A 137 11.73 13.60 12.25
N THR A 138 10.65 13.62 11.47
CA THR A 138 10.41 12.65 10.40
C THR A 138 11.36 12.85 9.23
N THR A 139 11.83 11.74 8.68
CA THR A 139 12.68 11.70 7.50
C THR A 139 11.93 11.10 6.31
N VAL A 140 12.47 11.28 5.10
CA VAL A 140 11.94 10.60 3.90
C VAL A 140 11.90 9.08 4.11
N GLN A 141 12.92 8.51 4.76
CA GLN A 141 12.99 7.07 5.02
C GLN A 141 11.88 6.59 5.97
N ASP A 142 11.47 7.41 6.94
CA ASP A 142 10.34 7.08 7.81
C ASP A 142 9.05 6.94 6.99
N TRP A 143 8.80 7.87 6.06
CA TRP A 143 7.63 7.81 5.17
C TRP A 143 7.71 6.68 4.15
N THR A 144 8.89 6.38 3.61
CA THR A 144 9.09 5.22 2.74
C THR A 144 8.71 3.93 3.48
N ARG A 145 9.12 3.76 4.74
CA ARG A 145 8.74 2.59 5.54
C ARG A 145 7.23 2.52 5.77
N VAL A 146 6.58 3.65 6.08
CA VAL A 146 5.11 3.70 6.26
C VAL A 146 4.39 3.26 5.00
N LYS A 147 4.76 3.81 3.84
CA LYS A 147 4.16 3.45 2.55
C LYS A 147 4.40 1.98 2.20
N HIS A 148 5.62 1.49 2.42
CA HIS A 148 5.96 0.10 2.18
C HIS A 148 5.11 -0.87 3.00
N GLN A 149 4.89 -0.57 4.29
CA GLN A 149 4.09 -1.43 5.15
C GLN A 149 2.61 -1.40 4.76
N LEU A 150 2.10 -0.23 4.39
CA LEU A 150 0.71 -0.09 3.96
C LEU A 150 0.43 -0.78 2.64
N ASN A 151 1.35 -0.72 1.68
CA ASN A 151 1.22 -1.43 0.42
C ASN A 151 2.60 -1.81 -0.15
N PRO A 152 3.13 -2.99 0.21
CA PRO A 152 4.45 -3.43 -0.26
C PRO A 152 4.44 -3.78 -1.76
N LEU A 153 3.26 -3.91 -2.36
CA LEU A 153 3.10 -4.22 -3.78
C LEU A 153 3.21 -2.96 -4.64
N ILE A 154 2.83 -1.78 -4.14
CA ILE A 154 3.03 -0.50 -4.85
C ILE A 154 4.53 -0.22 -5.03
N ASP A 155 5.35 -0.48 -4.01
CA ASP A 155 6.80 -0.27 -4.15
C ASP A 155 7.42 -1.21 -5.17
N ARG A 156 6.89 -2.43 -5.33
CA ARG A 156 7.31 -3.34 -6.41
C ARG A 156 6.86 -2.88 -7.79
N ILE A 157 5.92 -1.93 -7.87
CA ILE A 157 5.36 -1.39 -9.11
C ILE A 157 6.16 -0.16 -9.63
N VAL A 158 7.13 0.36 -8.87
CA VAL A 158 7.83 1.63 -9.20
C VAL A 158 9.35 1.48 -9.41
N PHE A 159 9.91 0.26 -9.53
CA PHE A 159 11.35 0.06 -9.78
C PHE A 159 11.64 -0.80 -11.01
#